data_AF-A0A9D6UJ34-F1
#
_entry.id   AF-A0A9D6UJ34-F1
#
_cell.length_a   1.000
_cell.length_b   1.000
_cell.length_c   1.000
_cell.angle_alpha   90.00
_cell.angle_beta   90.00
_cell.angle_gamma   90.00
#
_symmetry.space_group_name_H-M   'P 1'
#
loop_
_entity.id
_entity.type
_entity.pdbx_description
1 polymer ?
#
loop_
_entity_poly.entity_id
_entity_poly.type
_entity_poly.pdbx_seq_one_letter_code
_entity_poly.pdbx_strand_id
1 'polypeptide(L)'
;MGSFIFILILIGFTASPSLAAITAEFLPAGNSHIPKGWELKEWKGKGEIIIENEEGRFFIHLKSSKSSFALHKELSFNIKEYPVITWRWKVSKLPEGADVRNSKTDDQAAQLYIVFPKFPAMINSRLIGYIWETSAPAGSVITSKKNPHTKYIVIQSGKKRLGEWLEEKRNVYADYKMLFNEEPPLVGKVSVMIDTDNTKSSAESFFSAIRFEKEPLMLAEAPKPVEKGANASIGSANPASKEPPGSLEDKKDNPDAVAANKVEKIKTKIIPHSASPVKSSQSIIEEGNSKLYISIAIFVLIPTAIIIALAFIRSKDNIKK
;
A
#
# COMPACT_ATOMS: atom_id res chain seq x y z
N MET A 1 -45.16 -3.91 -52.05
CA MET A 1 -44.83 -3.24 -50.77
C MET A 1 -44.83 -4.31 -49.70
N GLY A 2 -43.81 -4.65 -48.94
CA GLY A 2 -42.38 -4.35 -48.89
C GLY A 2 -41.82 -5.36 -47.88
N SER A 3 -40.79 -6.12 -48.23
CA SER A 3 -40.23 -7.17 -47.36
C SER A 3 -39.13 -6.57 -46.50
N PHE A 4 -39.35 -6.49 -45.18
CA PHE A 4 -38.33 -6.02 -44.23
C PHE A 4 -37.42 -7.17 -43.82
N ILE A 5 -36.13 -7.07 -44.19
CA ILE A 5 -35.07 -7.96 -43.74
C ILE A 5 -34.54 -7.42 -42.41
N PHE A 6 -34.75 -8.16 -41.32
CA PHE A 6 -34.08 -7.91 -40.04
C PHE A 6 -32.65 -8.43 -40.12
N ILE A 7 -31.67 -7.52 -40.19
CA ILE A 7 -30.26 -7.86 -40.04
C ILE A 7 -29.97 -7.95 -38.53
N LEU A 8 -29.73 -9.17 -38.06
CA LEU A 8 -29.25 -9.44 -36.71
C LEU A 8 -27.77 -9.03 -36.65
N ILE A 9 -27.46 -7.87 -36.09
CA ILE A 9 -26.08 -7.46 -35.81
C ILE A 9 -25.60 -8.27 -34.60
N LEU A 10 -24.86 -9.34 -34.85
CA LEU A 10 -24.10 -10.04 -33.83
C LEU A 10 -22.97 -9.09 -33.37
N ILE A 11 -23.16 -8.42 -32.24
CA ILE A 11 -22.07 -7.71 -31.56
C ILE A 11 -21.16 -8.78 -30.97
N GLY A 12 -20.12 -9.15 -31.73
CA GLY A 12 -19.06 -10.01 -31.23
C GLY A 12 -18.36 -9.30 -30.08
N PHE A 13 -18.56 -9.78 -28.85
CA PHE A 13 -17.69 -9.48 -27.73
C PHE A 13 -16.32 -10.10 -28.05
N THR A 14 -15.40 -9.31 -28.61
CA THR A 14 -14.00 -9.71 -28.62
C THR A 14 -13.53 -9.66 -27.18
N ALA A 15 -13.50 -10.80 -26.51
CA ALA A 15 -12.78 -10.94 -25.26
C ALA A 15 -11.31 -10.61 -25.58
N SER A 16 -10.87 -9.41 -25.22
CA SER A 16 -9.46 -9.06 -25.29
C SER A 16 -8.69 -10.16 -24.56
N PRO A 17 -7.66 -10.76 -25.18
CA PRO A 17 -6.88 -11.79 -24.52
C PRO A 17 -6.36 -11.18 -23.22
N SER A 18 -6.77 -11.75 -22.08
CA SER A 18 -6.26 -11.31 -20.80
C SER A 18 -4.76 -11.50 -20.85
N LEU A 19 -4.00 -10.41 -20.92
CA LEU A 19 -2.58 -10.46 -20.60
C LEU A 19 -2.48 -11.20 -19.26
N ALA A 20 -1.67 -12.25 -19.21
CA ALA A 20 -1.44 -13.00 -17.97
C ALA A 20 -1.16 -11.98 -16.86
N ALA A 21 -2.02 -11.95 -15.85
CA ALA A 21 -1.94 -11.02 -14.73
C ALA A 21 -1.80 -11.84 -13.45
N ILE A 22 -0.94 -11.39 -12.55
CA ILE A 22 -0.84 -11.98 -11.21
C ILE A 22 -1.84 -11.23 -10.35
N THR A 23 -2.88 -11.92 -9.88
CA THR A 23 -3.98 -11.29 -9.13
C THR A 23 -3.96 -11.71 -7.67
N ALA A 24 -4.31 -10.76 -6.80
CA ALA A 24 -4.61 -10.98 -5.40
C ALA A 24 -6.03 -10.48 -5.13
N GLU A 25 -6.98 -11.40 -5.26
CA GLU A 25 -8.41 -11.16 -5.06
C GLU A 25 -8.84 -11.44 -3.63
N PHE A 26 -9.95 -10.84 -3.23
CA PHE A 26 -10.54 -10.98 -1.91
C PHE A 26 -11.76 -11.92 -1.90
N LEU A 27 -11.62 -13.08 -2.55
CA LEU A 27 -12.70 -14.07 -2.64
C LEU A 27 -13.00 -14.69 -1.27
N PRO A 28 -14.26 -15.04 -0.97
CA PRO A 28 -14.62 -15.73 0.27
C PRO A 28 -13.99 -17.13 0.35
N ALA A 29 -13.70 -17.57 1.58
CA ALA A 29 -13.17 -18.91 1.88
C ALA A 29 -14.15 -19.64 2.83
N GLY A 30 -15.28 -20.09 2.29
CA GLY A 30 -16.38 -20.62 3.10
C GLY A 30 -16.95 -19.54 4.02
N ASN A 31 -17.09 -19.85 5.31
CA ASN A 31 -17.62 -18.92 6.33
C ASN A 31 -16.52 -18.07 7.01
N SER A 32 -15.29 -18.10 6.49
CA SER A 32 -14.18 -17.32 7.02
C SER A 32 -14.35 -15.83 6.69
N HIS A 33 -14.06 -14.96 7.65
CA HIS A 33 -13.92 -13.51 7.41
C HIS A 33 -12.57 -13.16 6.77
N ILE A 34 -11.66 -14.13 6.63
CA ILE A 34 -10.39 -13.99 5.93
C ILE A 34 -10.53 -14.51 4.50
N PRO A 35 -10.20 -13.69 3.49
CA PRO A 35 -10.30 -14.09 2.09
C PRO A 35 -9.40 -15.28 1.72
N LYS A 36 -9.76 -15.99 0.65
CA LYS A 36 -9.08 -17.21 0.19
C LYS A 36 -7.59 -16.97 -0.10
N GLY A 37 -6.74 -17.73 0.58
CA GLY A 37 -5.29 -17.65 0.44
C GLY A 37 -4.71 -16.32 0.92
N TRP A 38 -5.42 -15.64 1.81
CA TRP A 38 -4.88 -14.56 2.66
C TRP A 38 -4.75 -15.08 4.08
N GLU A 39 -3.84 -14.47 4.83
CA GLU A 39 -3.58 -14.78 6.22
C GLU A 39 -3.63 -13.49 7.05
N LEU A 40 -4.16 -13.57 8.26
CA LEU A 40 -4.28 -12.45 9.18
C LEU A 40 -3.04 -12.35 10.07
N LYS A 41 -2.51 -11.14 10.21
CA LYS A 41 -1.54 -10.79 11.24
C LYS A 41 -2.07 -9.62 12.09
N GLU A 42 -2.18 -9.85 13.38
CA GLU A 42 -2.55 -8.82 14.36
C GLU A 42 -1.31 -8.46 15.20
N TRP A 43 -1.04 -7.16 15.37
CA TRP A 43 0.00 -6.66 16.27
C TRP A 43 -0.61 -6.05 17.53
N LYS A 44 -1.77 -5.39 17.41
CA LYS A 44 -2.45 -4.76 18.55
C LYS A 44 -3.95 -4.76 18.36
N GLY A 45 -4.68 -5.07 19.43
CA GLY A 45 -6.14 -5.15 19.41
C GLY A 45 -6.64 -6.19 18.41
N LYS A 46 -7.96 -6.18 18.18
CA LYS A 46 -8.61 -6.97 17.13
C LYS A 46 -9.36 -6.03 16.20
N GLY A 47 -9.16 -6.22 14.91
CA GLY A 47 -9.87 -5.50 13.86
C GLY A 47 -11.17 -6.19 13.45
N GLU A 48 -11.99 -5.48 12.67
CA GLU A 48 -13.11 -6.09 11.94
C GLU A 48 -12.74 -6.18 10.46
N ILE A 49 -12.97 -7.36 9.88
CA ILE A 49 -12.71 -7.68 8.47
C ILE A 49 -14.01 -8.23 7.92
N ILE A 50 -14.55 -7.58 6.89
CA ILE A 50 -15.78 -8.00 6.21
C ILE A 50 -15.43 -8.22 4.75
N ILE A 51 -15.85 -9.35 4.20
CA ILE A 51 -15.77 -9.60 2.75
C ILE A 51 -17.12 -9.18 2.17
N GLU A 52 -17.09 -8.16 1.33
CA GLU A 52 -18.28 -7.62 0.67
C GLU A 52 -18.25 -7.95 -0.83
N ASN A 53 -19.43 -7.90 -1.46
CA ASN A 53 -19.59 -8.10 -2.89
C ASN A 53 -20.52 -7.01 -3.44
N GLU A 54 -20.09 -6.35 -4.51
CA GLU A 54 -20.90 -5.41 -5.25
C GLU A 54 -20.84 -5.77 -6.73
N GLU A 55 -21.97 -6.17 -7.31
CA GLU A 55 -22.09 -6.56 -8.72
C GLU A 55 -21.07 -7.64 -9.15
N GLY A 56 -20.83 -8.62 -8.29
CA GLY A 56 -19.86 -9.69 -8.56
C GLY A 56 -18.40 -9.33 -8.27
N ARG A 57 -18.09 -8.07 -7.91
CA ARG A 57 -16.75 -7.66 -7.48
C ARG A 57 -16.62 -7.82 -5.98
N PHE A 58 -15.74 -8.74 -5.56
CA PHE A 58 -15.40 -8.89 -4.15
C PHE A 58 -14.38 -7.84 -3.70
N PHE A 59 -14.55 -7.35 -2.49
CA PHE A 59 -13.62 -6.45 -1.80
C PHE A 59 -13.66 -6.71 -0.30
N ILE A 60 -12.60 -6.32 0.40
CA ILE A 60 -12.60 -6.30 1.86
C ILE A 60 -12.95 -4.92 2.36
N HIS A 61 -13.60 -4.89 3.51
CA HIS A 61 -13.84 -3.73 4.35
C HIS A 61 -13.15 -3.97 5.69
N LEU A 62 -12.21 -3.09 6.00
CA LEU A 62 -11.40 -3.12 7.21
C LEU A 62 -11.82 -1.99 8.14
N LYS A 63 -12.12 -2.31 9.39
CA LYS A 63 -12.33 -1.31 10.45
C LYS A 63 -11.36 -1.53 11.57
N SER A 64 -10.81 -0.43 12.05
CA SER A 64 -9.81 -0.41 13.10
C SER A 64 -10.17 0.61 14.16
N SER A 65 -9.99 0.24 15.43
CA SER A 65 -10.18 1.12 16.58
C SER A 65 -9.17 0.75 17.66
N LYS A 66 -8.15 1.59 17.85
CA LYS A 66 -7.01 1.32 18.76
C LYS A 66 -6.32 -0.02 18.45
N SER A 67 -6.37 -0.45 17.19
CA SER A 67 -5.84 -1.71 16.68
C SER A 67 -4.89 -1.51 15.51
N SER A 68 -4.08 -2.54 15.22
CA SER A 68 -3.13 -2.64 14.11
C SER A 68 -3.11 -4.08 13.59
N PHE A 69 -3.50 -4.27 12.33
CA PHE A 69 -3.55 -5.59 11.71
C PHE A 69 -3.43 -5.50 10.19
N ALA A 70 -3.00 -6.60 9.58
CA ALA A 70 -2.85 -6.74 8.13
C ALA A 70 -3.36 -8.09 7.64
N LEU A 71 -3.78 -8.10 6.38
CA LEU A 71 -3.94 -9.32 5.60
C LEU A 71 -2.76 -9.45 4.65
N HIS A 72 -2.13 -10.62 4.62
CA HIS A 72 -1.06 -10.91 3.68
C HIS A 72 -1.38 -12.08 2.77
N LYS A 73 -0.89 -12.00 1.52
CA LYS A 73 -0.94 -13.06 0.53
C LYS A 73 0.47 -13.30 0.02
N GLU A 74 0.95 -14.53 0.15
CA GLU A 74 2.22 -14.96 -0.43
C GLU A 74 2.11 -14.95 -1.96
N LEU A 75 3.14 -14.41 -2.61
CA LEU A 75 3.30 -14.35 -4.06
C LEU A 75 4.76 -14.69 -4.38
N SER A 76 5.05 -15.24 -5.56
CA SER A 76 6.44 -15.48 -5.97
C SER A 76 6.59 -15.24 -7.46
N PHE A 77 7.12 -14.08 -7.83
CA PHE A 77 7.34 -13.71 -9.23
C PHE A 77 8.37 -12.60 -9.38
N ASN A 78 8.88 -12.46 -10.61
CA ASN A 78 9.82 -11.41 -10.97
C ASN A 78 9.07 -10.12 -11.33
N ILE A 79 9.26 -9.05 -10.54
CA ILE A 79 8.58 -7.77 -10.78
C ILE A 79 8.97 -7.13 -12.12
N LYS A 80 10.09 -7.52 -12.74
CA LYS A 80 10.46 -7.02 -14.08
C LYS A 80 9.54 -7.52 -15.18
N GLU A 81 8.92 -8.68 -14.99
CA GLU A 81 8.01 -9.27 -15.97
C GLU A 81 6.61 -8.66 -15.87
N TYR A 82 6.18 -8.31 -14.66
CA TYR A 82 4.88 -7.71 -14.35
C TYR A 82 5.04 -6.43 -13.51
N PRO A 83 5.69 -5.38 -14.04
CA PRO A 83 6.12 -4.23 -13.24
C PRO A 83 4.98 -3.33 -12.81
N VAL A 84 3.85 -3.38 -13.51
CA VAL A 84 2.73 -2.48 -13.29
C VAL A 84 1.76 -3.11 -12.30
N ILE A 85 1.56 -2.46 -11.16
CA ILE A 85 0.49 -2.80 -10.22
C ILE A 85 -0.71 -1.88 -10.43
N THR A 86 -1.91 -2.44 -10.40
CA THR A 86 -3.18 -1.74 -10.37
C THR A 86 -3.98 -2.25 -9.18
N TRP A 87 -4.56 -1.35 -8.37
CA TRP A 87 -5.44 -1.72 -7.27
C TRP A 87 -6.53 -0.67 -7.07
N ARG A 88 -7.59 -1.04 -6.36
CA ARG A 88 -8.64 -0.10 -5.96
C ARG A 88 -8.79 -0.06 -4.45
N TRP A 89 -8.94 1.15 -3.93
CA TRP A 89 -9.22 1.37 -2.51
C TRP A 89 -10.24 2.49 -2.30
N LYS A 90 -10.81 2.52 -1.10
CA LYS A 90 -11.66 3.61 -0.61
C LYS A 90 -11.34 3.79 0.86
N VAL A 91 -11.31 5.02 1.34
CA VAL A 91 -11.22 5.33 2.78
C VAL A 91 -12.47 6.10 3.16
N SER A 92 -13.22 5.61 4.16
CA SER A 92 -14.40 6.33 4.69
C SER A 92 -14.04 7.08 5.98
N LYS A 93 -13.00 6.66 6.70
CA LYS A 93 -12.54 7.31 7.92
C LYS A 93 -11.02 7.27 8.08
N LEU A 94 -10.42 8.43 8.34
CA LEU A 94 -9.00 8.58 8.62
C LEU A 94 -8.72 8.57 10.14
N PRO A 95 -7.57 8.02 10.58
CA PRO A 95 -7.13 8.13 11.96
C PRO A 95 -6.84 9.59 12.32
N GLU A 96 -7.45 10.05 13.41
CA GLU A 96 -7.39 11.45 13.84
C GLU A 96 -5.99 11.81 14.34
N GLY A 97 -5.45 12.94 13.86
CA GLY A 97 -4.12 13.41 14.25
C GLY A 97 -2.96 12.57 13.73
N ALA A 98 -3.21 11.61 12.84
CA ALA A 98 -2.16 10.78 12.28
C ALA A 98 -1.23 11.55 11.34
N ASP A 99 0.04 11.18 11.37
CA ASP A 99 1.10 11.67 10.50
C ASP A 99 2.26 10.67 10.51
N VAL A 100 2.46 9.95 9.41
CA VAL A 100 3.57 8.99 9.21
C VAL A 100 4.96 9.57 9.51
N ARG A 101 5.13 10.90 9.42
CA ARG A 101 6.40 11.56 9.70
C ARG A 101 6.74 11.55 11.20
N ASN A 102 5.81 11.18 12.07
CA ASN A 102 6.01 11.10 13.51
C ASN A 102 5.63 9.70 14.02
N SER A 103 6.60 8.96 14.56
CA SER A 103 6.41 7.58 15.01
C SER A 103 5.38 7.39 16.13
N LYS A 104 5.01 8.47 16.85
CA LYS A 104 3.96 8.43 17.89
C LYS A 104 2.55 8.59 17.31
N THR A 105 2.42 8.90 16.04
CA THR A 105 1.15 9.15 15.32
C THR A 105 1.17 8.48 13.95
N ASP A 106 2.01 7.45 13.78
CA ASP A 106 2.23 6.75 12.52
C ASP A 106 1.17 5.66 12.33
N ASP A 107 -0.05 6.12 12.02
CA ASP A 107 -1.25 5.32 11.78
C ASP A 107 -1.86 5.71 10.43
N GLN A 108 -2.27 4.75 9.60
CA GLN A 108 -2.91 5.03 8.32
C GLN A 108 -4.14 4.15 8.11
N ALA A 109 -5.17 4.73 7.49
CA ALA A 109 -6.43 4.05 7.21
C ALA A 109 -6.27 2.96 6.14
N ALA A 110 -5.39 3.17 5.16
CA ALA A 110 -5.17 2.22 4.07
C ALA A 110 -3.69 2.19 3.69
N GLN A 111 -3.11 0.99 3.72
CA GLN A 111 -1.73 0.73 3.34
C GLN A 111 -1.69 -0.53 2.46
N LEU A 112 -1.03 -0.45 1.31
CA LEU A 112 -0.71 -1.58 0.44
C LEU A 112 0.80 -1.78 0.42
N TYR A 113 1.26 -2.94 0.84
CA TYR A 113 2.68 -3.29 0.91
C TYR A 113 3.07 -4.32 -0.13
N ILE A 114 4.19 -4.08 -0.81
CA ILE A 114 4.90 -5.08 -1.61
C ILE A 114 6.19 -5.44 -0.88
N VAL A 115 6.36 -6.73 -0.58
CA VAL A 115 7.51 -7.24 0.18
C VAL A 115 8.47 -7.99 -0.74
N PHE A 116 9.74 -7.59 -0.65
CA PHE A 116 10.85 -8.15 -1.39
C PHE A 116 11.80 -8.84 -0.40
N PRO A 117 11.67 -10.16 -0.19
CA PRO A 117 12.49 -10.89 0.76
C PRO A 117 13.97 -10.88 0.36
N LYS A 118 14.86 -10.59 1.32
CA LYS A 118 16.32 -10.68 1.14
C LYS A 118 16.94 -11.46 2.28
N PHE A 119 17.80 -12.43 2.00
CA PHE A 119 18.38 -13.27 3.05
C PHE A 119 19.35 -12.49 3.96
N PRO A 120 19.30 -12.69 5.30
CA PRO A 120 18.20 -13.31 6.04
C PRO A 120 16.91 -12.46 6.02
N ALA A 121 15.78 -13.08 5.61
CA ALA A 121 14.52 -12.39 5.29
C ALA A 121 13.97 -11.54 6.44
N MET A 122 14.15 -11.97 7.69
CA MET A 122 13.63 -11.25 8.86
C MET A 122 14.26 -9.86 9.04
N ILE A 123 15.46 -9.63 8.51
CA ILE A 123 16.23 -8.40 8.77
C ILE A 123 16.38 -7.58 7.50
N ASN A 124 16.63 -8.22 6.35
CA ASN A 124 17.05 -7.51 5.14
C ASN A 124 15.92 -7.24 4.14
N SER A 125 14.70 -7.74 4.36
CA SER A 125 13.59 -7.55 3.42
C SER A 125 13.30 -6.07 3.17
N ARG A 126 13.01 -5.72 1.91
CA ARG A 126 12.59 -4.38 1.53
C ARG A 126 11.08 -4.33 1.37
N LEU A 127 10.47 -3.26 1.86
CA LEU A 127 9.03 -3.06 1.78
C LEU A 127 8.74 -1.71 1.12
N ILE A 128 7.92 -1.73 0.09
CA ILE A 128 7.30 -0.51 -0.47
C ILE A 128 5.87 -0.46 0.06
N GLY A 129 5.52 0.62 0.76
CA GLY A 129 4.16 0.89 1.20
C GLY A 129 3.52 2.02 0.41
N TYR A 130 2.41 1.75 -0.27
CA TYR A 130 1.54 2.76 -0.85
C TYR A 130 0.46 3.10 0.17
N ILE A 131 0.39 4.35 0.61
CA ILE A 131 -0.44 4.73 1.76
C ILE A 131 -1.42 5.86 1.43
N TRP A 132 -2.57 5.82 2.10
CA TRP A 132 -3.48 6.95 2.22
C TRP A 132 -3.29 7.61 3.58
N GLU A 133 -2.72 8.81 3.57
CA GLU A 133 -2.30 9.54 4.76
C GLU A 133 -3.36 10.51 5.29
N THR A 134 -3.28 10.85 6.58
CA THR A 134 -4.11 11.90 7.18
C THR A 134 -3.50 13.27 6.95
N SER A 135 -2.18 13.41 7.15
CA SER A 135 -1.52 14.73 7.23
C SER A 135 -0.36 14.91 6.25
N ALA A 136 0.40 13.86 5.93
CA ALA A 136 1.51 14.00 4.99
C ALA A 136 0.99 14.24 3.56
N PRO A 137 1.56 15.18 2.78
CA PRO A 137 1.08 15.48 1.42
C PRO A 137 1.18 14.28 0.48
N ALA A 138 0.22 14.15 -0.45
CA ALA A 138 0.33 13.21 -1.57
C ALA A 138 1.60 13.48 -2.39
N GLY A 139 2.23 12.41 -2.89
CA GLY A 139 3.53 12.45 -3.56
C GLY A 139 4.74 12.40 -2.62
N SER A 140 4.55 12.50 -1.30
CA SER A 140 5.66 12.38 -0.35
C SER A 140 6.28 10.99 -0.38
N VAL A 141 7.61 10.94 -0.31
CA VAL A 141 8.39 9.71 -0.13
C VAL A 141 9.01 9.71 1.25
N ILE A 142 8.72 8.68 2.06
CA ILE A 142 9.04 8.68 3.49
C ILE A 142 9.68 7.35 3.87
N THR A 143 10.76 7.37 4.64
CA THR A 143 11.31 6.15 5.25
C THR A 143 10.69 5.97 6.63
N SER A 144 10.21 4.77 6.95
CA SER A 144 9.58 4.50 8.25
C SER A 144 10.57 4.76 9.39
N LYS A 145 10.08 5.43 10.44
CA LYS A 145 10.83 5.64 11.68
C LYS A 145 10.93 4.38 12.54
N LYS A 146 10.10 3.36 12.27
CA LYS A 146 10.08 2.08 13.00
C LYS A 146 10.94 1.02 12.30
N ASN A 147 10.96 1.01 10.97
CA ASN A 147 11.74 0.07 10.17
C ASN A 147 12.41 0.77 8.97
N PRO A 148 13.74 1.01 8.97
CA PRO A 148 14.42 1.74 7.89
C PRO A 148 14.38 1.03 6.52
N HIS A 149 14.02 -0.25 6.47
CA HIS A 149 13.84 -1.00 5.22
C HIS A 149 12.43 -0.88 4.62
N THR A 150 11.52 -0.19 5.32
CA THR A 150 10.19 0.16 4.82
C THR A 150 10.18 1.59 4.33
N LYS A 151 9.81 1.77 3.07
CA LYS A 151 9.67 3.08 2.44
C LYS A 151 8.25 3.26 1.92
N TYR A 152 7.69 4.42 2.19
CA TYR A 152 6.33 4.79 1.83
C TYR A 152 6.33 5.75 0.64
N ILE A 153 5.34 5.59 -0.21
CA ILE A 153 4.90 6.60 -1.17
C ILE A 153 3.47 6.97 -0.77
N VAL A 154 3.24 8.24 -0.44
CA VAL A 154 1.90 8.73 -0.12
C VAL A 154 1.14 8.92 -1.43
N ILE A 155 0.17 8.05 -1.69
CA ILE A 155 -0.62 8.09 -2.93
C ILE A 155 -1.79 9.05 -2.80
N GLN A 156 -2.46 9.00 -1.65
CA GLN A 156 -3.58 9.88 -1.32
C GLN A 156 -3.36 10.52 0.04
N SER A 157 -3.95 11.69 0.25
CA SER A 157 -3.80 12.42 1.51
C SER A 157 -5.06 13.20 1.86
N GLY A 158 -5.39 13.18 3.16
CA GLY A 158 -6.43 13.99 3.74
C GLY A 158 -7.84 13.59 3.30
N LYS A 159 -8.79 14.47 3.63
CA LYS A 159 -10.23 14.16 3.63
C LYS A 159 -10.93 14.37 2.29
N LYS A 160 -10.24 14.93 1.28
CA LYS A 160 -10.88 15.44 0.05
C LYS A 160 -11.65 14.38 -0.73
N ARG A 161 -11.15 13.14 -0.74
CA ARG A 161 -11.69 12.03 -1.54
C ARG A 161 -12.24 10.88 -0.70
N LEU A 162 -12.61 11.16 0.56
CA LEU A 162 -13.21 10.12 1.40
C LEU A 162 -14.53 9.63 0.80
N GLY A 163 -14.77 8.33 0.91
CA GLY A 163 -15.97 7.68 0.36
C GLY A 163 -15.89 7.38 -1.14
N GLU A 164 -14.86 7.85 -1.86
CA GLU A 164 -14.67 7.54 -3.28
C GLU A 164 -13.83 6.27 -3.47
N TRP A 165 -14.26 5.41 -4.40
CA TRP A 165 -13.43 4.31 -4.90
C TRP A 165 -12.41 4.84 -5.90
N LEU A 166 -11.13 4.68 -5.59
CA LEU A 166 -10.03 5.14 -6.42
C LEU A 166 -9.29 3.95 -7.00
N GLU A 167 -8.99 3.99 -8.29
CA GLU A 167 -8.05 3.09 -8.93
C GLU A 167 -6.69 3.76 -9.02
N GLU A 168 -5.67 3.06 -8.53
CA GLU A 168 -4.29 3.51 -8.55
C GLU A 168 -3.47 2.57 -9.42
N LYS A 169 -2.51 3.13 -10.15
CA LYS A 169 -1.62 2.38 -11.06
C LYS A 169 -0.18 2.85 -10.90
N ARG A 170 0.76 1.94 -10.67
CA ARG A 170 2.18 2.27 -10.49
C ARG A 170 3.13 1.26 -11.10
N ASN A 171 4.32 1.70 -11.49
CA ASN A 171 5.42 0.82 -11.87
C ASN A 171 6.26 0.52 -10.62
N VAL A 172 6.04 -0.66 -10.03
CA VAL A 172 6.69 -1.09 -8.77
C VAL A 172 8.18 -1.33 -8.96
N TYR A 173 8.60 -1.79 -10.14
CA TYR A 173 10.02 -1.95 -10.45
C TYR A 173 10.75 -0.59 -10.40
N ALA A 174 10.18 0.42 -11.06
CA ALA A 174 10.71 1.78 -11.05
C ALA A 174 10.70 2.38 -9.64
N ASP A 175 9.60 2.21 -8.89
CA ASP A 175 9.51 2.66 -7.51
C ASP A 175 10.56 1.97 -6.62
N TYR A 176 10.80 0.67 -6.79
CA TYR A 176 11.86 -0.04 -6.05
C TYR A 176 13.25 0.54 -6.32
N LYS A 177 13.57 0.76 -7.61
CA LYS A 177 14.84 1.36 -8.02
C LYS A 177 15.03 2.76 -7.43
N MET A 178 13.99 3.60 -7.50
CA MET A 178 14.00 4.94 -6.93
C MET A 178 14.23 4.91 -5.41
N LEU A 179 13.55 4.00 -4.71
CA LEU A 179 13.53 3.98 -3.25
C LEU A 179 14.78 3.36 -2.63
N PHE A 180 15.32 2.29 -3.23
CA PHE A 180 16.40 1.49 -2.64
C PHE A 180 17.72 1.55 -3.42
N ASN A 181 17.71 2.04 -4.67
CA ASN A 181 18.87 2.04 -5.55
C ASN A 181 19.54 0.66 -5.72
N GLU A 182 18.73 -0.40 -5.73
CA GLU A 182 19.14 -1.81 -5.81
C GLU A 182 18.29 -2.53 -6.87
N GLU A 183 18.73 -3.67 -7.40
CA GLU A 183 17.82 -4.54 -8.17
C GLU A 183 16.91 -5.33 -7.21
N PRO A 184 15.59 -5.41 -7.47
CA PRO A 184 14.69 -6.16 -6.63
C PRO A 184 14.92 -7.67 -6.77
N PRO A 185 14.87 -8.44 -5.68
CA PRO A 185 14.65 -9.88 -5.74
C PRO A 185 13.21 -10.17 -6.22
N LEU A 186 12.81 -11.45 -6.18
CA LEU A 186 11.41 -11.80 -6.41
C LEU A 186 10.49 -11.09 -5.40
N VAL A 187 9.30 -10.74 -5.83
CA VAL A 187 8.22 -10.39 -4.90
C VAL A 187 7.90 -11.63 -4.08
N GLY A 188 7.84 -11.50 -2.76
CA GLY A 188 7.47 -12.59 -1.86
C GLY A 188 6.03 -12.48 -1.35
N LYS A 189 5.49 -11.27 -1.25
CA LYS A 189 4.20 -11.04 -0.59
C LYS A 189 3.59 -9.71 -0.97
N VAL A 190 2.27 -9.69 -1.01
CA VAL A 190 1.46 -8.46 -0.97
C VAL A 190 0.66 -8.43 0.32
N SER A 191 0.56 -7.26 0.95
CA SER A 191 -0.24 -7.09 2.17
C SER A 191 -1.08 -5.83 2.12
N VAL A 192 -2.26 -5.89 2.71
CA VAL A 192 -3.11 -4.72 2.98
C VAL A 192 -3.24 -4.54 4.48
N MET A 193 -3.09 -3.31 4.97
CA MET A 193 -3.01 -3.00 6.39
C MET A 193 -3.80 -1.75 6.73
N ILE A 194 -4.34 -1.74 7.95
CA ILE A 194 -4.97 -0.59 8.60
C ILE A 194 -4.39 -0.46 10.01
N ASP A 195 -4.10 0.78 10.43
CA ASP A 195 -3.51 1.06 11.73
C ASP A 195 -4.15 2.28 12.40
N THR A 196 -4.35 2.16 13.71
CA THR A 196 -4.96 3.16 14.61
C THR A 196 -4.41 3.07 16.04
N ASP A 197 -3.31 2.33 16.23
CA ASP A 197 -2.85 1.93 17.54
C ASP A 197 -2.05 3.03 18.25
N ASN A 198 -1.38 3.91 17.50
CA ASN A 198 -0.54 4.98 18.02
C ASN A 198 -1.37 6.22 18.39
N THR A 199 -2.24 6.66 17.49
CA THR A 199 -3.21 7.75 17.71
C THR A 199 -4.33 7.35 18.67
N LYS A 200 -4.54 6.05 18.89
CA LYS A 200 -5.64 5.49 19.69
C LYS A 200 -7.03 5.92 19.18
N SER A 201 -7.11 6.22 17.87
CA SER A 201 -8.32 6.67 17.19
C SER A 201 -9.01 5.50 16.49
N SER A 202 -9.69 5.77 15.38
CA SER A 202 -10.34 4.75 14.54
C SER A 202 -10.27 5.13 13.06
N ALA A 203 -10.29 4.13 12.20
CA ALA A 203 -10.18 4.28 10.75
C ALA A 203 -10.97 3.17 10.04
N GLU A 204 -11.34 3.43 8.80
CA GLU A 204 -12.11 2.51 7.97
C GLU A 204 -11.69 2.63 6.50
N SER A 205 -11.40 1.47 5.89
CA SER A 205 -10.95 1.39 4.51
C SER A 205 -11.45 0.14 3.81
N PHE A 206 -11.37 0.18 2.49
CA PHE A 206 -11.84 -0.86 1.61
C PHE A 206 -10.77 -1.13 0.55
N PHE A 207 -10.58 -2.39 0.19
CA PHE A 207 -9.64 -2.81 -0.86
C PHE A 207 -10.33 -3.81 -1.80
N SER A 208 -10.23 -3.55 -3.10
CA SER A 208 -10.60 -4.52 -4.14
C SER A 208 -9.35 -5.09 -4.80
N ALA A 209 -9.55 -6.03 -5.74
CA ALA A 209 -8.50 -6.86 -6.31
C ALA A 209 -7.24 -6.07 -6.71
N ILE A 210 -6.08 -6.62 -6.34
CA ILE A 210 -4.76 -6.12 -6.72
C ILE A 210 -4.28 -6.94 -7.91
N ARG A 211 -3.75 -6.28 -8.94
CA ARG A 211 -3.32 -6.91 -10.18
C ARG A 211 -1.92 -6.44 -10.54
N PHE A 212 -1.04 -7.38 -10.84
CA PHE A 212 0.25 -7.10 -11.48
C PHE A 212 0.17 -7.52 -12.93
N GLU A 213 0.55 -6.60 -13.81
CA GLU A 213 0.39 -6.74 -15.25
C GLU A 213 1.72 -6.39 -15.94
N LYS A 214 1.88 -6.93 -17.14
CA LYS A 214 2.95 -6.45 -18.01
C LYS A 214 2.69 -4.99 -18.31
N GLU A 215 3.74 -4.18 -18.35
CA GLU A 215 3.62 -2.90 -19.02
C GLU A 215 3.17 -3.20 -20.45
N PRO A 216 2.09 -2.57 -20.95
CA PRO A 216 1.79 -2.65 -22.37
C PRO A 216 3.09 -2.27 -23.07
N LEU A 217 3.59 -3.14 -23.93
CA LEU A 217 4.55 -2.69 -24.94
C LEU A 217 3.82 -1.54 -25.62
N MET A 218 4.17 -0.32 -25.27
CA MET A 218 4.00 0.79 -26.17
C MET A 218 4.74 0.27 -27.39
N LEU A 219 4.01 -0.23 -28.39
CA LEU A 219 4.52 -0.28 -29.75
C LEU A 219 5.00 1.14 -29.93
N ALA A 220 6.33 1.33 -29.84
CA ALA A 220 6.93 2.63 -29.92
C ALA A 220 6.25 3.31 -31.09
N GLU A 221 5.55 4.42 -30.85
CA GLU A 221 5.04 5.21 -31.94
C GLU A 221 6.28 5.52 -32.78
N ALA A 222 6.41 4.83 -33.91
CA ALA A 222 7.51 5.06 -34.82
C ALA A 222 7.49 6.57 -35.08
N PRO A 223 8.62 7.28 -34.95
CA PRO A 223 8.63 8.71 -35.20
C PRO A 223 8.00 8.94 -36.57
N LYS A 224 6.87 9.66 -36.58
CA LYS A 224 6.19 10.01 -37.84
C LYS A 224 7.25 10.64 -38.74
N PRO A 225 7.37 10.23 -40.02
CA PRO A 225 8.29 10.87 -40.95
C PRO A 225 8.03 12.37 -40.91
N VAL A 226 9.05 13.14 -40.54
CA VAL A 226 9.00 14.59 -40.62
C VAL A 226 8.89 14.91 -42.11
N GLU A 227 7.70 15.28 -42.57
CA GLU A 227 7.54 15.87 -43.89
C GLU A 227 8.41 17.13 -43.93
N LYS A 228 9.41 17.13 -44.81
CA LYS A 228 10.17 18.33 -45.16
C LYS A 228 9.21 19.30 -45.84
N GLY A 229 8.60 20.18 -45.05
CA GLY A 229 7.92 21.37 -45.55
C GLY A 229 8.94 22.29 -46.21
N ALA A 230 9.05 22.19 -47.53
CA ALA A 230 9.59 23.26 -48.36
C ALA A 230 8.55 24.37 -48.44
N ASN A 231 8.80 25.51 -47.78
CA ASN A 231 8.83 26.80 -48.46
C ASN A 231 9.18 27.92 -47.49
N ALA A 232 10.28 28.61 -47.83
CA ALA A 232 10.59 29.92 -47.34
C ALA A 232 9.61 30.94 -47.95
N SER A 233 9.12 31.86 -47.13
CA SER A 233 8.70 33.18 -47.58
C SER A 233 9.20 34.21 -46.57
N ILE A 234 10.16 34.99 -47.05
CA ILE A 234 10.75 36.16 -46.42
C ILE A 234 9.69 37.27 -46.38
N GLY A 235 9.62 38.02 -45.27
CA GLY A 235 8.68 39.13 -45.13
C GLY A 235 8.94 40.05 -43.95
N SER A 236 9.90 40.96 -44.13
CA SER A 236 10.02 42.32 -43.58
C SER A 236 10.04 42.58 -42.06
N ALA A 237 11.17 43.14 -41.63
CA ALA A 237 11.34 43.92 -40.40
C ALA A 237 10.64 45.29 -40.48
N ASN A 238 10.24 45.88 -39.34
CA ASN A 238 10.90 47.00 -38.61
C ASN A 238 9.95 47.55 -37.47
N PRO A 239 10.30 48.55 -36.64
CA PRO A 239 10.78 48.33 -35.27
C PRO A 239 10.09 49.15 -34.13
N ALA A 240 10.54 48.89 -32.89
CA ALA A 240 10.73 49.82 -31.77
C ALA A 240 9.55 50.39 -30.93
N SER A 241 9.56 50.06 -29.63
CA SER A 241 9.42 50.92 -28.43
C SER A 241 9.46 50.01 -27.18
N LYS A 242 10.49 49.92 -26.29
CA LYS A 242 10.99 50.89 -25.27
C LYS A 242 9.86 51.74 -24.65
N GLU A 243 9.60 51.81 -23.34
CA GLU A 243 10.28 51.46 -22.08
C GLU A 243 9.22 51.42 -20.93
N PRO A 244 9.53 50.86 -19.75
CA PRO A 244 8.73 50.97 -18.51
C PRO A 244 9.11 52.26 -17.73
N PRO A 245 8.35 52.73 -16.71
CA PRO A 245 8.68 52.34 -15.32
C PRO A 245 7.50 52.46 -14.32
N GLY A 246 7.71 52.06 -13.06
CA GLY A 246 6.81 52.46 -11.97
C GLY A 246 6.95 51.67 -10.67
N SER A 247 8.04 51.93 -9.94
CA SER A 247 8.24 51.53 -8.54
C SER A 247 7.86 52.65 -7.58
N LEU A 248 7.57 52.26 -6.33
CA LEU A 248 7.59 53.03 -5.06
C LEU A 248 6.31 53.78 -4.66
N GLU A 249 5.74 53.38 -3.52
CA GLU A 249 5.67 54.15 -2.24
C GLU A 249 4.61 53.47 -1.35
N ASP A 250 5.03 52.85 -0.25
CA ASP A 250 5.10 53.43 1.10
C ASP A 250 3.74 53.89 1.65
N LYS A 251 3.20 53.12 2.62
CA LYS A 251 2.47 53.71 3.75
C LYS A 251 2.60 52.85 5.01
N LYS A 252 3.22 53.51 5.98
CA LYS A 252 3.48 53.22 7.39
C LYS A 252 2.20 53.21 8.25
N ASP A 253 2.34 52.50 9.38
CA ASP A 253 1.75 52.71 10.72
C ASP A 253 0.21 52.77 10.81
N ASN A 254 -0.51 52.17 11.77
CA ASN A 254 -0.27 51.91 13.20
C ASN A 254 -1.41 50.97 13.74
N PRO A 255 -1.32 50.39 14.97
CA PRO A 255 -2.15 49.29 15.45
C PRO A 255 -3.29 49.73 16.40
N ASP A 256 -3.88 48.72 17.06
CA ASP A 256 -4.79 48.71 18.21
C ASP A 256 -6.29 48.57 17.92
N ALA A 257 -6.82 47.38 18.26
CA ALA A 257 -8.01 47.26 19.10
C ALA A 257 -8.12 45.85 19.70
N VAL A 258 -7.90 45.82 21.00
CA VAL A 258 -8.25 44.79 21.97
C VAL A 258 -9.76 44.58 22.01
N ALA A 259 -10.24 43.34 22.00
CA ALA A 259 -11.50 42.98 22.66
C ALA A 259 -11.51 41.50 23.06
N ALA A 260 -11.38 41.28 24.36
CA ALA A 260 -11.63 40.03 25.05
C ALA A 260 -13.14 39.73 25.08
N ASN A 261 -13.51 38.45 24.91
CA ASN A 261 -14.74 37.88 25.47
C ASN A 261 -14.46 36.39 25.74
N LYS A 262 -14.11 36.06 26.98
CA LYS A 262 -15.01 35.64 28.07
C LYS A 262 -15.36 34.16 27.96
N VAL A 263 -14.59 33.40 28.74
CA VAL A 263 -14.81 32.01 29.15
C VAL A 263 -16.13 31.93 29.92
N GLU A 264 -17.02 31.01 29.54
CA GLU A 264 -18.14 30.60 30.36
C GLU A 264 -18.03 29.11 30.69
N LYS A 265 -17.92 28.86 32.00
CA LYS A 265 -17.89 27.54 32.65
C LYS A 265 -19.29 26.94 32.63
N ILE A 266 -19.41 25.69 32.20
CA ILE A 266 -20.52 24.83 32.61
C ILE A 266 -19.96 23.58 33.32
N LYS A 267 -19.97 23.66 34.65
CA LYS A 267 -20.07 22.55 35.62
C LYS A 267 -21.59 22.27 35.74
N THR A 268 -22.19 21.08 35.90
CA THR A 268 -21.84 19.75 36.42
C THR A 268 -23.07 18.86 36.12
N LYS A 269 -22.94 17.53 36.00
CA LYS A 269 -23.64 16.55 36.87
C LYS A 269 -23.22 15.12 36.50
N ILE A 270 -22.41 14.52 37.37
CA ILE A 270 -22.07 13.10 37.37
C ILE A 270 -23.11 12.41 38.26
N ILE A 271 -23.69 11.32 37.80
CA ILE A 271 -24.47 10.37 38.62
C ILE A 271 -23.64 9.07 38.69
N PRO A 272 -23.40 8.50 39.89
CA PRO A 272 -22.53 7.35 40.06
C PRO A 272 -23.25 6.05 39.69
N HIS A 273 -22.55 5.12 39.05
CA HIS A 273 -22.96 3.72 38.99
C HIS A 273 -22.01 2.88 39.85
N SER A 274 -22.63 2.04 40.69
CA SER A 274 -22.01 1.19 41.69
C SER A 274 -21.03 0.19 41.09
N ALA A 275 -19.86 0.09 41.70
CA ALA A 275 -18.92 -1.01 41.51
C ALA A 275 -19.19 -2.13 42.54
N SER A 276 -19.06 -3.38 42.08
CA SER A 276 -18.69 -4.53 42.93
C SER A 276 -17.67 -5.40 42.17
N PRO A 277 -16.77 -6.10 42.89
CA PRO A 277 -15.42 -6.37 42.42
C PRO A 277 -15.26 -7.80 41.86
N VAL A 278 -14.41 -7.96 40.84
CA VAL A 278 -13.93 -9.29 40.44
C VAL A 278 -12.41 -9.32 40.40
N LYS A 279 -11.91 -10.39 41.00
CA LYS A 279 -10.56 -10.65 41.51
C LYS A 279 -9.45 -10.68 40.45
N SER A 280 -8.27 -10.34 40.95
CA SER A 280 -6.94 -10.61 40.43
C SER A 280 -6.74 -12.06 39.94
N SER A 281 -6.02 -12.22 38.83
CA SER A 281 -5.14 -13.38 38.60
C SER A 281 -4.04 -12.98 37.62
N GLN A 282 -2.82 -12.82 38.13
CA GLN A 282 -1.59 -12.86 37.34
C GLN A 282 -1.18 -14.32 37.11
N SER A 283 -0.46 -14.50 36.00
CA SER A 283 0.51 -15.56 35.64
C SER A 283 0.02 -17.00 35.50
N ILE A 284 -0.15 -17.44 34.26
CA ILE A 284 0.45 -18.70 33.78
C ILE A 284 1.20 -18.40 32.47
N ILE A 285 2.50 -18.70 32.51
CA ILE A 285 3.50 -18.54 31.45
C ILE A 285 3.55 -19.82 30.60
N GLU A 286 3.79 -19.63 29.30
CA GLU A 286 4.34 -20.52 28.27
C GLU A 286 4.36 -22.04 28.49
N GLU A 287 3.64 -22.78 27.64
CA GLU A 287 4.05 -24.17 27.29
C GLU A 287 3.59 -24.67 25.90
N GLY A 288 3.23 -23.77 24.98
CA GLY A 288 2.62 -24.16 23.69
C GLY A 288 3.57 -24.29 22.49
N ASN A 289 4.71 -23.57 22.48
CA ASN A 289 5.49 -23.40 21.24
C ASN A 289 6.82 -24.17 21.21
N SER A 290 7.32 -24.70 22.32
CA SER A 290 8.64 -25.38 22.35
C SER A 290 8.65 -26.72 21.58
N LYS A 291 7.54 -27.47 21.60
CA LYS A 291 7.49 -28.80 20.96
C LYS A 291 7.49 -28.74 19.42
N LEU A 292 6.96 -27.68 18.82
CA LEU A 292 6.94 -27.52 17.37
C LEU A 292 8.33 -27.13 16.83
N TYR A 293 9.06 -26.26 17.53
CA TYR A 293 10.42 -25.87 17.15
C TYR A 293 11.46 -27.01 17.31
N ILE A 294 11.33 -27.83 18.35
CA ILE A 294 12.21 -29.01 18.54
C ILE A 294 11.98 -30.04 17.43
N SER A 295 10.73 -30.22 16.97
CA SER A 295 10.44 -31.17 15.89
C SER A 295 11.01 -30.73 14.53
N ILE A 296 10.92 -29.43 14.20
CA ILE A 296 11.50 -28.88 12.96
C ILE A 296 13.04 -28.96 12.98
N ALA A 297 13.68 -28.71 14.13
CA ALA A 297 15.13 -28.81 14.26
C ALA A 297 15.64 -30.26 14.04
N ILE A 298 14.93 -31.26 14.55
CA ILE A 298 15.30 -32.68 14.39
C ILE A 298 15.15 -33.14 12.93
N PHE A 299 14.08 -32.73 12.23
CA PHE A 299 13.82 -33.19 10.87
C PHE A 299 14.60 -32.46 9.78
N VAL A 300 15.11 -31.25 10.02
CA VAL A 300 15.81 -30.46 8.99
C VAL A 300 17.32 -30.41 9.20
N LEU A 301 17.79 -30.26 10.45
CA LEU A 301 19.22 -30.02 10.71
C LEU A 301 20.05 -31.31 10.82
N ILE A 302 19.46 -32.40 11.32
CA ILE A 302 20.18 -33.68 11.45
C ILE A 302 20.47 -34.30 10.07
N PRO A 303 19.52 -34.36 9.11
CA PRO A 303 19.82 -34.90 7.79
C PRO A 303 20.85 -34.08 7.01
N THR A 304 20.84 -32.75 7.15
CA THR A 304 21.83 -31.88 6.49
C THR A 304 23.23 -32.06 7.08
N ALA A 305 23.36 -32.19 8.40
CA ALA A 305 24.65 -32.47 9.03
C ALA A 305 25.23 -33.84 8.60
N ILE A 306 24.37 -34.87 8.46
CA ILE A 306 24.79 -36.19 7.99
C ILE A 306 25.24 -36.15 6.52
N ILE A 307 24.52 -35.43 5.65
CA ILE A 307 24.90 -35.27 4.23
C ILE A 307 26.26 -34.57 4.11
N ILE A 308 26.49 -33.52 4.89
CA ILE A 308 27.77 -32.80 4.91
C ILE A 308 28.90 -33.70 5.42
N ALA A 309 28.67 -34.46 6.51
CA ALA A 309 29.67 -35.39 7.03
C ALA A 309 30.04 -36.49 6.03
N LEU A 310 29.05 -37.08 5.35
CA LEU A 310 29.28 -38.10 4.30
C LEU A 310 30.00 -37.54 3.08
N ALA A 311 29.72 -36.29 2.68
CA ALA A 311 30.44 -35.60 1.61
C ALA A 311 31.93 -35.39 1.98
N PHE A 312 32.22 -35.03 3.23
CA PHE A 312 33.60 -34.86 3.71
C PHE A 312 34.38 -36.18 3.79
N ILE A 313 33.75 -37.27 4.23
CA ILE A 313 34.39 -38.61 4.26
C ILE A 313 34.71 -39.05 2.82
N ARG A 314 33.74 -38.94 1.90
CA ARG A 314 33.93 -39.30 0.48
C ARG A 314 34.99 -38.45 -0.20
N SER A 315 35.14 -37.18 0.18
CA SER A 315 36.21 -36.31 -0.32
C SER A 315 37.60 -36.72 0.21
N LYS A 316 37.70 -37.23 1.44
CA LYS A 316 38.99 -37.69 1.99
C LYS A 316 39.46 -39.00 1.36
N ASP A 317 38.54 -39.90 1.03
CA ASP A 317 38.89 -41.19 0.40
C ASP A 317 39.37 -41.02 -1.05
N ASN A 318 38.92 -39.97 -1.75
CA ASN A 318 39.39 -39.63 -3.10
C ASN A 318 40.77 -38.95 -3.13
N ILE A 319 41.35 -38.57 -1.98
CA ILE A 319 42.68 -37.95 -1.89
C ILE A 319 43.77 -39.00 -1.58
N LYS A 320 43.38 -40.25 -1.25
CA LYS A 320 44.30 -41.36 -0.92
C LYS A 320 44.40 -42.45 -2.00
N LYS A 321 43.93 -42.20 -3.23
CA LYS A 321 44.16 -43.07 -4.39
C LYS A 321 45.05 -42.38 -5.42
#